data_AF-A0A8T2R463-F1
#
_entry.id   AF-A0A8T2R463-F1
#
_cell.length_a   1.000
_cell.length_b   1.000
_cell.length_c   1.000
_cell.angle_alpha   90.00
_cell.angle_beta   90.00
_cell.angle_gamma   90.00
#
_symmetry.space_group_name_H-M   'P 1'
#
loop_
_entity.id
_entity.type
_entity.pdbx_description
1 polymer ?
#
loop_
_entity_poly.entity_id
_entity_poly.type
_entity_poly.pdbx_seq_one_letter_code
_entity_poly.pdbx_strand_id
1 'polypeptide(L)'
;MIRSFTCVNFCRGWSYQIIQEFVKCHEDHPIAKFFGKCTNLKIKLDKCFRLEKEMKRKANFEQSKKMQERLKAQRAARKAQASENPIPE
;
A
#
# COMPACT_ATOMS: atom_id res chain seq x y z
N MET A 1 13.69 1.98 19.52
CA MET A 1 12.30 2.27 19.12
C MET A 1 12.26 3.52 18.21
N ILE A 2 13.02 3.53 17.11
CA ILE A 2 13.05 4.64 16.16
C ILE A 2 12.37 4.13 14.90
N ARG A 3 11.04 4.27 14.84
CA ARG A 3 10.27 3.96 13.63
C ARG A 3 10.74 4.92 12.54
N SER A 4 11.07 4.41 11.35
CA SER A 4 11.40 5.17 10.14
C SER A 4 10.21 6.01 9.65
N PHE A 5 9.80 7.01 10.45
CA PHE A 5 8.69 7.95 10.20
C PHE A 5 8.97 8.92 9.06
N THR A 6 10.21 8.98 8.56
CA THR A 6 10.66 10.02 7.64
C THR A 6 10.30 9.78 6.18
N CYS A 7 9.92 8.57 5.75
CA CYS A 7 9.58 8.34 4.34
C CYS A 7 8.06 8.31 4.07
N VAL A 8 7.27 7.60 4.90
CA VAL A 8 5.84 7.38 4.65
C VAL A 8 5.00 8.65 4.89
N ASN A 9 5.27 9.39 5.96
CA ASN A 9 4.54 10.64 6.23
C ASN A 9 5.03 11.79 5.35
N PHE A 10 6.31 11.76 4.96
CA PHE A 10 6.85 12.73 4.02
C PHE A 10 6.21 12.60 2.64
N CYS A 11 6.09 11.38 2.07
CA CYS A 11 5.36 11.20 0.81
C CYS A 11 3.87 11.56 0.92
N ARG A 12 3.19 11.26 2.03
CA ARG A 12 1.77 11.67 2.20
C ARG A 12 1.59 13.18 2.23
N GLY A 13 2.39 13.92 2.98
CA GLY A 13 2.29 15.39 3.04
C GLY A 13 2.77 16.08 1.76
N TRP A 14 3.88 15.62 1.20
CA TRP A 14 4.49 16.20 0.00
C TRP A 14 3.67 15.90 -1.28
N SER A 15 2.98 14.75 -1.33
CA SER A 15 2.10 14.42 -2.46
C SER A 15 0.95 15.43 -2.63
N TYR A 16 0.40 15.97 -1.54
CA TYR A 16 -0.72 16.90 -1.60
C TYR A 16 -0.34 18.23 -2.29
N GLN A 17 0.83 18.77 -1.94
CA GLN A 17 1.35 20.00 -2.57
C GLN A 17 1.65 19.78 -4.05
N ILE A 18 2.33 18.68 -4.40
CA ILE A 18 2.64 18.33 -5.79
C ILE A 18 1.37 18.07 -6.61
N ILE A 19 0.34 17.46 -6.02
CA ILE A 19 -0.97 17.24 -6.69
C ILE A 19 -1.67 18.57 -6.95
N GLN A 20 -1.68 19.49 -6.00
CA GLN A 20 -2.27 20.82 -6.22
C GLN A 20 -1.55 21.59 -7.31
N GLU A 21 -0.22 21.57 -7.33
CA GLU A 21 0.57 22.18 -8.42
C GLU A 21 0.31 21.49 -9.77
N PHE A 22 0.12 20.17 -9.76
CA PHE A 22 -0.21 19.42 -10.96
C PHE A 22 -1.61 19.73 -11.49
N VAL A 23 -2.60 19.90 -10.60
CA VAL A 23 -3.97 20.33 -10.97
C VAL A 23 -3.95 21.75 -11.52
N LYS A 24 -3.24 22.68 -10.87
CA LYS A 24 -3.04 24.05 -11.40
C LYS A 24 -2.37 24.05 -12.77
N CYS A 25 -1.32 23.25 -12.95
CA CYS A 25 -0.64 23.07 -14.24
C CYS A 25 -1.58 22.48 -15.32
N HIS A 26 -2.56 21.67 -14.93
CA HIS A 26 -3.59 21.14 -15.84
C HIS A 26 -4.70 22.13 -16.16
N GLU A 27 -5.08 22.99 -15.21
CA GLU A 27 -6.07 24.06 -15.39
C GLU A 27 -5.52 25.20 -16.26
N ASP A 28 -4.26 25.59 -16.05
CA ASP A 28 -3.60 26.67 -16.80
C ASP A 28 -3.27 26.28 -18.25
N HIS A 29 -3.11 24.98 -18.52
CA HIS A 29 -2.65 24.46 -19.80
C HIS A 29 -3.48 23.27 -20.32
N PRO A 30 -4.76 23.50 -20.68
CA PRO A 30 -5.66 22.45 -21.18
C PRO A 30 -5.15 21.79 -22.48
N ILE A 31 -4.46 22.54 -23.35
CA ILE A 31 -3.93 22.06 -24.64
C ILE A 31 -2.48 21.54 -24.51
N ALA A 32 -1.65 22.16 -23.66
CA ALA A 32 -0.25 21.74 -23.47
C ALA A 32 -0.08 20.50 -22.58
N LYS A 33 -1.19 19.92 -22.10
CA LYS A 33 -1.29 18.58 -21.50
C LYS A 33 -0.58 17.50 -22.35
N PHE A 34 -0.57 17.67 -23.67
CA PHE A 34 0.07 16.75 -24.62
C PHE A 34 1.56 17.03 -24.87
N PHE A 35 2.07 18.22 -24.49
CA PHE A 35 3.45 18.65 -24.78
C PHE A 35 4.42 18.50 -23.59
N GLY A 36 3.99 17.84 -22.52
CA GLY A 36 4.90 17.39 -21.45
C GLY A 36 5.41 18.47 -20.49
N LYS A 37 4.85 19.69 -20.50
CA LYS A 37 5.22 20.75 -19.54
C LYS A 37 5.02 20.33 -18.07
N CYS A 38 3.97 19.57 -17.76
CA CYS A 38 3.72 19.09 -16.39
C CYS A 38 4.38 17.70 -16.10
N THR A 39 5.15 17.12 -17.03
CA THR A 39 5.72 15.76 -16.89
C THR A 39 6.75 15.67 -15.77
N ASN A 40 7.52 16.74 -15.52
CA ASN A 40 8.49 16.76 -14.43
C ASN A 40 7.84 16.67 -13.03
N LEU A 41 6.67 17.30 -12.83
CA LEU A 41 5.91 17.16 -11.59
C LEU A 41 5.30 15.76 -11.46
N LYS A 42 4.79 15.20 -12.57
CA LYS A 42 4.26 13.84 -12.62
C LYS A 42 5.30 12.78 -12.25
N ILE A 43 6.53 12.87 -12.77
CA ILE A 43 7.59 11.89 -12.48
C ILE A 43 7.94 11.84 -10.99
N LYS A 44 7.97 13.00 -10.32
CA LYS A 44 8.25 13.07 -8.88
C LYS A 44 7.13 12.44 -8.06
N LEU A 45 5.87 12.69 -8.45
CA LEU A 45 4.70 12.11 -7.80
C LEU A 45 4.67 10.57 -7.94
N ASP A 46 4.91 10.06 -9.16
CA ASP A 46 4.92 8.62 -9.44
C ASP A 46 6.03 7.88 -8.66
N LYS A 47 7.19 8.50 -8.48
CA LYS A 47 8.28 7.93 -7.67
C LYS A 47 7.87 7.73 -6.21
N CYS A 48 7.21 8.72 -5.59
CA CYS A 48 6.71 8.57 -4.22
C CYS A 48 5.67 7.44 -4.11
N PHE A 49 4.70 7.37 -5.02
CA PHE A 49 3.66 6.33 -4.97
C PHE A 49 4.19 4.92 -5.19
N ARG A 50 5.21 4.75 -6.05
CA ARG A 50 5.86 3.45 -6.26
C ARG A 50 6.57 2.98 -4.99
N LEU A 51 7.34 3.86 -4.35
CA LEU A 51 8.02 3.55 -3.09
C LEU A 51 7.02 3.22 -1.98
N GLU A 52 5.96 4.01 -1.82
CA GLU A 52 4.94 3.74 -0.81
C GLU A 52 4.23 2.40 -1.05
N LYS A 53 3.94 2.07 -2.32
CA LYS A 53 3.31 0.80 -2.71
C LYS A 53 4.20 -0.39 -2.42
N GLU A 54 5.50 -0.31 -2.70
CA GLU A 54 6.45 -1.38 -2.42
C GLU A 54 6.63 -1.62 -0.92
N MET A 55 6.72 -0.55 -0.14
CA MET A 55 6.84 -0.64 1.32
C MET A 55 5.59 -1.28 1.94
N LYS A 56 4.39 -0.85 1.53
CA LYS A 56 3.12 -1.45 1.98
C LYS A 56 3.01 -2.92 1.58
N ARG A 57 3.42 -3.30 0.35
CA ARG A 57 3.39 -4.70 -0.09
C ARG A 57 4.30 -5.59 0.74
N LYS A 58 5.51 -5.13 1.08
CA LYS A 58 6.42 -5.87 1.97
C LYS A 58 5.81 -6.08 3.36
N ALA A 59 5.23 -5.04 3.95
CA ALA A 59 4.56 -5.14 5.25
C ALA A 59 3.36 -6.09 5.23
N ASN A 60 2.51 -5.99 4.20
CA ASN A 60 1.33 -6.86 4.04
C ASN A 60 1.73 -8.32 3.80
N PHE A 61 2.82 -8.57 3.07
CA PHE A 61 3.32 -9.93 2.86
C PHE A 61 3.76 -10.59 4.17
N GLU A 62 4.48 -9.87 5.03
CA GLU A 62 4.90 -10.37 6.33
C GLU A 62 3.72 -10.63 7.27
N GLN A 63 2.74 -9.71 7.29
CA GLN A 63 1.51 -9.89 8.07
C GLN A 63 0.67 -11.07 7.56
N SER A 64 0.57 -11.24 6.24
CA SER A 64 -0.15 -12.35 5.62
C SER A 64 0.48 -13.69 5.98
N LYS A 65 1.82 -13.80 5.97
CA LYS A 65 2.53 -15.03 6.37
C LYS A 65 2.22 -15.42 7.82
N LYS A 66 2.30 -14.47 8.74
CA LYS A 66 1.97 -14.67 10.16
C LYS A 66 0.50 -15.10 10.36
N MET A 67 -0.42 -14.51 9.60
CA MET A 67 -1.84 -14.89 9.64
C MET A 67 -2.09 -16.28 9.06
N GLN A 68 -1.44 -16.60 7.94
CA GLN A 68 -1.57 -17.90 7.27
C GLN A 68 -1.09 -19.04 8.19
N GLU A 69 0.02 -18.85 8.90
CA GLU A 69 0.53 -19.81 9.88
C GLU A 69 -0.47 -20.04 11.03
N ARG A 70 -1.03 -18.96 11.59
CA ARG A 70 -2.07 -19.06 12.64
C ARG A 70 -3.32 -19.80 12.15
N LEU A 71 -3.80 -19.47 10.95
CA LEU A 71 -4.96 -20.13 10.36
C LEU A 71 -4.69 -21.62 10.08
N LYS A 72 -3.48 -21.97 9.64
CA LYS A 72 -3.10 -23.37 9.42
C LYS A 72 -3.11 -24.17 10.73
N ALA A 73 -2.57 -23.61 11.81
CA ALA A 73 -2.61 -24.22 13.14
C ALA A 73 -4.04 -24.41 13.65
N GLN A 74 -4.89 -23.39 13.54
CA GLN A 74 -6.31 -23.47 13.93
C GLN A 74 -7.09 -24.49 13.10
N ARG A 75 -6.82 -24.60 11.79
CA ARG A 75 -7.43 -25.60 10.91
C ARG A 75 -7.02 -27.02 11.29
N ALA A 76 -5.76 -27.25 11.64
CA ALA A 76 -5.28 -28.54 12.10
C ALA A 76 -5.94 -28.95 13.44
N ALA A 77 -6.01 -28.02 14.40
CA ALA A 77 -6.69 -28.23 15.68
C ALA A 77 -8.19 -28.54 15.49
N ARG A 78 -8.88 -27.78 14.62
CA ARG A 78 -10.29 -28.03 14.30
C ARG A 78 -10.51 -29.40 13.64
N LYS A 79 -9.61 -29.82 12.75
CA LYS A 79 -9.67 -31.15 12.12
C LYS A 79 -9.48 -32.28 13.14
N ALA A 80 -8.55 -32.13 14.08
CA ALA A 80 -8.34 -33.09 15.16
C ALA A 80 -9.55 -33.16 16.13
N GLN A 81 -10.16 -32.02 16.46
CA GLN A 81 -11.38 -32.00 17.28
C GLN A 81 -12.61 -32.58 16.56
N ALA A 82 -12.69 -32.41 15.23
CA ALA A 82 -13.76 -32.98 14.42
C ALA A 82 -13.64 -34.52 14.27
N SER A 83 -12.44 -35.09 14.40
CA SER A 83 -12.27 -36.54 14.48
C SER A 83 -12.60 -37.11 15.86
N GLU A 84 -12.67 -36.29 16.91
CA GLU A 84 -12.85 -36.74 18.29
C GLU A 84 -14.23 -36.43 18.89
N ASN A 85 -15.06 -35.62 18.23
CA ASN A 85 -16.47 -35.47 18.61
C ASN A 85 -17.34 -36.23 17.61
N PRO A 86 -17.84 -37.44 17.95
CA PRO A 86 -18.82 -38.13 17.14
C PRO A 86 -20.09 -37.27 17.04
N ILE A 87 -20.66 -37.22 15.84
CA ILE A 87 -22.00 -36.67 15.61
C ILE A 87 -22.95 -37.47 16.52
N PRO A 88 -23.66 -36.84 17.47
CA PRO A 88 -24.71 -37.54 18.20
C PRO A 88 -25.81 -37.92 17.21
N GLU A 89 -26.11 -39.22 17.17
CA GLU A 89 -27.19 -39.83 16.37
C GLU A 89 -28.56 -39.27 16.76
#